data_AF-A0A8B8IG20-F1
#
_entry.id   AF-A0A8B8IG20-F1
#
_cell.length_a   1.000
_cell.length_b   1.000
_cell.length_c   1.000
_cell.angle_alpha   90.00
_cell.angle_beta   90.00
_cell.angle_gamma   90.00
#
_symmetry.space_group_name_H-M   'P 1'
#
loop_
_entity.id
_entity.type
_entity.pdbx_description
1 polymer ?
#
loop_
_entity_poly.entity_id
_entity_poly.type
_entity_poly.pdbx_seq_one_letter_code
_entity_poly.pdbx_strand_id
1 'polypeptide(L)'
;MSTAGNVQQLQQDLQNELTTANQLLRLISLEVQKIKNFTNPGGEFEENIKQNVSTIASLANIQQINITNLPPVKHLQLDLSQHTNQNMSYEQHDSFRNSMDESQ
;
A
#
# COMPACT_ATOMS: atom_id res chain seq x y z
N MET A 1 -0.93 -10.12 43.76
CA MET A 1 -1.79 -9.88 42.57
C MET A 1 -1.55 -11.02 41.60
N SER A 2 -2.60 -11.75 41.21
CA SER A 2 -2.50 -13.06 40.56
C SER A 2 -1.98 -12.96 39.13
N THR A 3 -0.85 -13.62 38.87
CA THR A 3 -0.23 -13.80 37.54
C THR A 3 -1.21 -14.33 36.48
N ALA A 4 -2.25 -15.06 36.89
CA ALA A 4 -3.34 -15.53 36.04
C ALA A 4 -4.16 -14.41 35.39
N GLY A 5 -4.40 -13.29 36.08
CA GLY A 5 -5.16 -12.16 35.53
C GLY A 5 -4.41 -11.41 34.44
N ASN A 6 -3.08 -11.28 34.58
CA ASN A 6 -2.22 -10.65 33.57
C ASN A 6 -2.12 -11.50 32.29
N VAL A 7 -2.12 -12.84 32.40
CA VAL A 7 -2.08 -13.73 31.24
C VAL A 7 -3.41 -13.68 30.46
N GLN A 8 -4.54 -13.58 31.15
CA GLN A 8 -5.86 -13.47 30.52
C GLN A 8 -6.02 -12.14 29.78
N GLN A 9 -5.56 -11.03 30.39
CA GLN A 9 -5.56 -9.72 29.74
C GLN A 9 -4.67 -9.71 28.50
N LEU A 10 -3.44 -10.25 28.60
CA LEU A 10 -2.54 -10.34 27.45
C LEU A 10 -3.14 -11.16 26.31
N GLN A 11 -3.80 -12.28 26.62
CA GLN A 11 -4.49 -13.09 25.60
C GLN A 11 -5.61 -12.31 24.91
N GLN A 12 -6.38 -11.51 25.65
CA GLN A 12 -7.42 -10.68 25.08
C GLN A 12 -6.85 -9.57 24.21
N ASP A 13 -5.78 -8.91 24.65
CA ASP A 13 -5.12 -7.86 23.89
C ASP A 13 -4.54 -8.39 22.57
N LEU A 14 -3.89 -9.56 22.60
CA LEU A 14 -3.39 -10.23 21.40
C LEU A 14 -4.51 -10.62 20.42
N GLN A 15 -5.67 -11.07 20.93
CA GLN A 15 -6.83 -11.39 20.08
C GLN A 15 -7.43 -10.13 19.44
N ASN A 16 -7.50 -9.03 20.20
CA ASN A 16 -7.95 -7.75 19.69
C ASN A 16 -7.00 -7.24 18.60
N GLU A 17 -5.69 -7.25 18.86
CA GLU A 17 -4.68 -6.81 17.91
C GLU A 17 -4.69 -7.65 16.64
N LEU A 18 -4.80 -8.98 16.75
CA LEU A 18 -4.92 -9.87 15.60
C LEU A 18 -6.19 -9.57 14.77
N THR A 19 -7.31 -9.30 15.45
CA THR A 19 -8.56 -8.95 14.78
C THR A 19 -8.42 -7.63 14.02
N THR A 20 -7.85 -6.61 14.66
CA THR A 20 -7.60 -5.31 14.04
C THR A 20 -6.63 -5.42 12.87
N ALA A 21 -5.52 -6.15 13.03
CA ALA A 21 -4.54 -6.38 11.97
C ALA A 21 -5.18 -7.04 10.75
N ASN A 22 -6.00 -8.08 10.95
CA ASN A 22 -6.71 -8.74 9.85
C ASN A 22 -7.70 -7.81 9.13
N GLN A 23 -8.40 -6.95 9.86
CA GLN A 23 -9.28 -5.95 9.26
C GLN A 23 -8.50 -4.94 8.43
N LEU A 24 -7.37 -4.43 8.95
CA LEU A 24 -6.50 -3.52 8.22
C LEU A 24 -5.93 -4.16 6.95
N LEU A 25 -5.44 -5.40 7.02
CA LEU A 25 -4.96 -6.14 5.86
C LEU A 25 -6.04 -6.30 4.79
N ARG A 26 -7.27 -6.59 5.19
CA ARG A 26 -8.41 -6.65 4.26
C ARG A 26 -8.66 -5.32 3.58
N LEU A 27 -8.66 -4.21 4.33
CA LEU A 27 -8.85 -2.87 3.76
C LEU A 27 -7.73 -2.51 2.79
N ILE A 28 -6.47 -2.76 3.16
CA ILE A 28 -5.31 -2.55 2.30
C ILE A 28 -5.45 -3.37 1.01
N SER A 29 -5.84 -4.64 1.10
CA SER A 29 -6.04 -5.48 -0.08
C SER A 29 -7.11 -4.92 -1.03
N LEU A 30 -8.20 -4.37 -0.49
CA LEU A 30 -9.27 -3.76 -1.31
C LEU A 30 -8.77 -2.48 -2.00
N GLU A 31 -8.05 -1.62 -1.28
CA GLU A 31 -7.49 -0.40 -1.87
C GLU A 31 -6.42 -0.70 -2.93
N VAL A 32 -5.55 -1.70 -2.71
CA VAL A 32 -4.58 -2.14 -3.71
C VAL A 32 -5.28 -2.65 -4.98
N GLN A 33 -6.38 -3.40 -4.84
CA GLN A 33 -7.18 -3.83 -5.99
C GLN A 33 -7.79 -2.65 -6.75
N LYS A 34 -8.31 -1.64 -6.05
CA LYS A 34 -8.84 -0.42 -6.68
C LYS A 34 -7.75 0.33 -7.45
N ILE A 35 -6.58 0.55 -6.83
CA ILE A 35 -5.44 1.20 -7.48
C ILE A 35 -5.03 0.43 -8.73
N LYS A 36 -4.94 -0.90 -8.63
CA LYS A 36 -4.60 -1.76 -9.77
C LYS A 36 -5.61 -1.58 -10.91
N ASN A 37 -6.91 -1.64 -10.60
CA ASN A 37 -7.94 -1.48 -11.63
C ASN A 37 -7.92 -0.08 -12.25
N PHE A 38 -7.72 0.97 -11.45
CA PHE A 38 -7.63 2.35 -11.91
C PHE A 38 -6.44 2.59 -12.84
N THR A 39 -5.27 2.01 -12.50
CA THR A 39 -3.99 2.20 -13.20
C THR A 39 -3.65 1.14 -14.25
N ASN A 40 -4.47 0.10 -14.39
CA ASN A 40 -4.28 -0.94 -15.40
C ASN A 40 -4.29 -0.32 -16.81
N PRO A 41 -3.58 -0.95 -17.78
CA PRO A 41 -3.73 -0.60 -19.19
C PRO A 41 -5.21 -0.68 -19.61
N GLY A 42 -5.72 0.37 -20.24
CA GLY A 42 -7.14 0.53 -20.58
C GLY A 42 -8.06 0.86 -19.40
N GLY A 43 -7.52 1.08 -18.21
CA GLY A 43 -8.27 1.53 -17.02
C GLY A 43 -8.61 3.03 -17.07
N GLU A 44 -9.32 3.49 -16.04
CA GLU A 44 -9.80 4.88 -15.93
C GLU A 44 -8.67 5.91 -15.99
N PHE A 45 -7.49 5.61 -15.46
CA PHE A 45 -6.34 6.51 -15.54
C PHE A 45 -5.91 6.76 -16.98
N GLU A 46 -5.74 5.71 -17.78
CA GLU A 46 -5.31 5.84 -19.17
C GLU A 46 -6.36 6.55 -20.02
N GLU A 47 -7.64 6.27 -19.77
CA GLU A 47 -8.76 6.93 -20.45
C GLU A 47 -8.76 8.45 -20.17
N ASN A 48 -8.55 8.85 -18.90
CA ASN A 48 -8.42 10.26 -18.53
C ASN A 48 -7.23 10.94 -19.23
N ILE A 49 -6.09 10.25 -19.35
CA ILE A 49 -4.94 10.77 -20.10
C ILE A 49 -5.29 10.99 -21.57
N LYS A 50 -5.98 10.04 -22.22
CA LYS A 50 -6.43 10.20 -23.62
C LYS A 50 -7.38 11.38 -23.79
N GLN A 51 -8.33 11.56 -22.88
CA GLN A 51 -9.26 12.69 -22.90
C GLN A 51 -8.55 14.03 -22.71
N ASN A 52 -7.58 14.09 -21.79
CA ASN A 52 -6.75 15.29 -21.60
C ASN A 52 -5.94 15.62 -22.85
N VAL A 53 -5.31 14.62 -23.48
CA VAL A 53 -4.57 14.81 -24.74
C VAL A 53 -5.49 15.32 -25.85
N SER A 54 -6.69 14.76 -25.99
CA SER A 54 -7.69 15.23 -26.96
C SER A 54 -8.09 16.69 -26.69
N THR A 55 -8.31 17.04 -25.41
CA THR A 55 -8.67 18.40 -25.01
C THR A 55 -7.56 19.39 -25.34
N ILE A 56 -6.31 19.04 -25.03
CA ILE A 56 -5.13 19.84 -25.39
C ILE A 56 -5.04 20.02 -26.90
N ALA A 57 -5.31 18.96 -27.68
CA ALA A 57 -5.32 19.07 -29.14
C ALA A 57 -6.40 20.03 -29.66
N SER A 58 -7.60 19.98 -29.11
CA SER A 58 -8.67 20.93 -29.45
C SER A 58 -8.29 22.38 -29.09
N LEU A 59 -7.73 22.60 -27.90
CA LEU A 59 -7.29 23.93 -27.45
C LEU A 59 -6.13 24.47 -28.30
N ALA A 60 -5.16 23.62 -28.64
CA ALA A 60 -4.05 23.97 -29.50
C ALA A 60 -4.53 24.36 -30.91
N ASN A 61 -5.50 23.63 -31.47
CA ASN A 61 -6.11 23.99 -32.75
C ASN A 61 -6.79 25.36 -32.71
N ILE A 62 -7.52 25.68 -31.63
CA ILE A 62 -8.14 27.00 -31.44
C ILE A 62 -7.09 28.11 -31.40
N GLN A 63 -5.96 27.87 -30.72
CA GLN A 63 -4.88 28.84 -30.56
C GLN A 63 -3.84 28.80 -31.70
N GLN A 64 -4.05 27.96 -32.73
CA GLN A 64 -3.09 27.70 -33.81
C GLN A 64 -1.69 27.28 -33.31
N ILE A 65 -1.62 26.61 -32.16
CA ILE A 65 -0.38 26.09 -31.59
C ILE A 65 -0.08 24.73 -32.21
N ASN A 66 1.13 24.58 -32.74
CA ASN A 66 1.57 23.30 -33.28
C ASN A 66 2.01 22.35 -32.16
N ILE A 67 1.24 21.29 -31.95
CA ILE A 67 1.49 20.25 -30.94
C ILE A 67 2.08 18.95 -31.51
N THR A 68 2.37 18.89 -32.82
CA THR A 68 2.92 17.68 -33.46
C THR A 68 4.32 17.28 -32.96
N ASN A 69 5.03 18.22 -32.31
CA ASN A 69 6.35 17.99 -31.72
C ASN A 69 6.33 17.82 -30.19
N LEU A 70 5.16 17.63 -29.58
CA LEU A 70 5.11 17.35 -28.15
C LEU A 70 5.69 15.95 -27.87
N PRO A 71 6.55 15.81 -26.85
CA PRO A 71 7.06 14.50 -26.46
C PRO A 71 5.91 13.60 -26.01
N PRO A 72 5.93 12.29 -26.36
CA PRO A 72 4.92 11.36 -25.90
C PRO A 72 4.98 11.20 -24.38
N VAL A 73 3.81 11.14 -23.74
CA VAL A 73 3.71 10.82 -22.32
C VAL A 73 4.12 9.36 -22.15
N LYS A 74 5.26 9.13 -21.49
CA LYS A 74 5.76 7.77 -21.20
C LYS A 74 5.15 7.28 -19.89
N HIS A 75 4.56 6.10 -19.90
CA HIS A 75 4.29 5.37 -18.67
C HIS A 75 5.62 5.00 -18.02
N LEU A 76 5.85 5.41 -16.77
CA LEU A 76 6.96 4.90 -15.98
C LEU A 76 6.60 3.47 -15.57
N GLN A 77 7.15 2.48 -16.26
CA GLN A 77 6.98 1.09 -15.90
C GLN A 77 7.90 0.80 -14.71
N LEU A 78 7.36 0.92 -13.50
CA LEU A 78 8.07 0.52 -12.28
C LEU A 78 8.14 -1.01 -12.25
N ASP A 79 9.35 -1.55 -12.35
CA ASP A 79 9.60 -2.97 -12.18
C ASP A 79 9.60 -3.31 -10.68
N LEU A 80 8.46 -3.80 -10.16
CA LEU A 80 8.32 -4.23 -8.77
C LEU A 80 9.04 -5.56 -8.46
N SER A 81 9.64 -6.24 -9.44
CA SER A 81 10.34 -7.50 -9.19
C SER A 81 11.61 -7.34 -8.33
N GLN A 82 12.07 -6.10 -8.11
CA GLN A 82 13.21 -5.82 -7.22
C GLN A 82 12.85 -5.75 -5.72
N HIS A 83 11.56 -5.78 -5.35
CA HIS A 83 11.12 -5.61 -3.96
C HIS A 83 10.56 -6.88 -3.30
N THR A 84 10.64 -8.05 -3.95
CA THR A 84 10.12 -9.32 -3.41
C THR A 84 11.04 -9.98 -2.36
N ASN A 85 12.22 -9.43 -2.07
CA ASN A 85 13.08 -9.91 -0.99
C ASN A 85 12.86 -9.11 0.31
N GLN A 86 11.67 -9.21 0.88
CA GLN A 86 11.48 -8.97 2.31
C GLN A 86 10.86 -10.22 2.94
N ASN A 87 11.65 -11.29 2.92
CA ASN A 87 11.57 -12.32 3.94
C ASN A 87 11.98 -11.65 5.26
N MET A 88 11.06 -10.91 5.89
CA MET A 88 11.24 -10.40 7.25
C MET A 88 11.36 -11.63 8.15
N SER A 89 12.60 -12.02 8.43
CA SER A 89 12.92 -12.87 9.56
C SER A 89 12.37 -12.16 10.79
N TYR A 90 11.31 -12.73 11.39
CA TYR A 90 10.87 -12.35 12.72
C TYR A 90 12.04 -12.61 13.67
N GLU A 91 12.88 -11.60 13.90
CA GLU A 91 13.78 -11.62 15.04
C GLU A 91 12.91 -11.56 16.29
N GLN A 92 12.84 -12.72 16.92
CA GLN A 92 12.15 -13.02 18.16
C GLN A 92 12.63 -12.03 19.23
N HIS A 93 11.77 -11.10 19.64
CA HIS A 93 12.05 -10.20 20.76
C HIS A 93 12.04 -11.00 22.09
N ASP A 94 13.17 -11.61 22.43
CA ASP A 94 13.40 -12.26 23.74
C ASP A 94 13.64 -11.25 24.89
N SER A 95 13.55 -9.95 24.61
CA SER A 95 13.89 -8.89 25.57
C SER A 95 12.91 -8.71 26.75
N PHE A 96 11.78 -9.43 26.79
CA PHE A 96 10.81 -9.33 27.89
C PHE A 96 10.92 -10.43 28.94
N ARG A 97 11.77 -11.45 28.75
CA ARG A 97 11.84 -12.60 29.67
C ARG A 97 12.86 -12.43 30.80
N ASN A 98 13.73 -11.42 30.74
CA ASN A 98 14.84 -11.25 31.69
C ASN A 98 14.56 -10.31 32.88
N SER A 99 13.39 -9.67 32.98
CA SER A 99 13.11 -8.72 34.07
C SER A 99 12.24 -9.28 35.21
N MET A 100 11.95 -10.59 35.22
CA MET A 100 11.05 -11.19 36.22
C MET A 100 11.72 -12.19 37.18
N ASP A 101 13.06 -12.25 37.19
CA ASP A 101 13.83 -13.18 38.05
C ASP A 101 14.84 -12.49 39.00
N GLU A 102 14.90 -11.15 39.03
CA GLU A 102 15.79 -10.37 39.91
C GLU A 102 15.04 -9.50 40.94
N SER A 103 14.00 -10.05 41.56
CA SER A 103 13.41 -9.47 42.77
C SER A 103 13.18 -10.56 43.82
N GLN A 104 14.27 -10.97 44.49
CA GLN A 104 14.22 -11.62 45.80
C GLN A 104 14.07 -10.60 46.91
#